data_AF-A0A1Y3D7D4-F1
#
_entry.id   AF-A0A1Y3D7D4-F1
#
_cell.length_a   1.000
_cell.length_b   1.000
_cell.length_c   1.000
_cell.angle_alpha   90.00
_cell.angle_beta   90.00
_cell.angle_gamma   90.00
#
_symmetry.space_group_name_H-M   'P 1'
#
loop_
_entity.id
_entity.type
_entity.pdbx_description
1 polymer ?
#
loop_
_entity_poly.entity_id
_entity_poly.type
_entity_poly.pdbx_seq_one_letter_code
_entity_poly.pdbx_strand_id
1 'polypeptide(L)'
;MNKILISLLSFPMLLTACGENSSNLGNENQSKRENKVISRLNISAENSQQKALTTQVISTDDTQPVYRYAQLIDLDNDSLLKSYQVTYNFKVDHDYSLVVFFDGSKSQPSKIQLWISTKTPELSELFTCGDKQYPTCENILFDVDHKTGHSKINFNQTKIYDYDRKVLTLSGVILGQLQQNPTLVKLPTSGIYDATYQLSNNPQYIPMTHSNYKYYIFTNHNINEFITSNSFFDNTVYIKTVNNLVNDVWYRPSMEYPLSLWSRENNTNLQNTSYNSINLTVSFNQFKLSNENYPDLFINGTIGP
;
A
#
# COMPACT_ATOMS: atom_id res chain seq x y z
N MET A 1 49.86 45.13 10.30
CA MET A 1 49.98 43.81 10.95
C MET A 1 48.60 43.28 11.21
N ASN A 2 48.33 42.10 10.64
CA ASN A 2 47.04 41.41 10.63
C ASN A 2 46.48 41.14 12.03
N LYS A 3 45.16 41.31 12.17
CA LYS A 3 44.27 40.32 12.79
C LYS A 3 42.83 40.62 12.37
N ILE A 4 42.41 39.88 11.36
CA ILE A 4 41.01 39.71 10.94
C ILE A 4 40.32 38.93 12.06
N LEU A 5 39.30 39.54 12.69
CA LEU A 5 38.35 38.82 13.54
C LEU A 5 37.10 38.55 12.69
N ILE A 6 37.00 37.32 12.16
CA ILE A 6 35.75 36.82 11.59
C ILE A 6 34.84 36.48 12.77
N SER A 7 33.86 37.35 13.00
CA SER A 7 32.73 37.04 13.88
C SER A 7 31.82 36.07 13.13
N LEU A 8 31.89 34.79 13.48
CA LEU A 8 30.94 33.76 13.09
C LEU A 8 29.54 34.12 13.63
N LEU A 9 28.73 34.76 12.78
CA LEU A 9 27.28 34.82 12.97
C LEU A 9 26.71 33.43 12.70
N SER A 10 26.53 32.66 13.77
CA SER A 10 25.74 31.44 13.77
C SER A 10 24.26 31.79 13.53
N PHE A 11 23.81 31.61 12.30
CA PHE A 11 22.39 31.53 11.99
C PHE A 11 21.84 30.22 12.58
N PRO A 12 20.88 30.24 13.51
CA PRO A 12 20.11 29.04 13.78
C PRO A 12 19.28 28.75 12.53
N MET A 13 19.63 27.69 11.78
CA MET A 13 18.68 27.09 10.84
C MET A 13 17.54 26.51 11.67
N LEU A 14 16.48 27.30 11.82
CA LEU A 14 15.16 26.80 12.19
C LEU A 14 14.67 25.94 11.03
N LEU A 15 14.77 24.61 11.20
CA LEU A 15 14.00 23.66 10.41
C LEU A 15 12.53 23.91 10.74
N THR A 16 11.82 24.63 9.86
CA THR A 16 10.38 24.80 9.96
C THR A 16 9.70 23.46 9.72
N ALA A 17 9.28 22.83 10.81
CA ALA A 17 8.14 21.94 10.80
C ALA A 17 6.91 22.75 10.32
N CYS A 18 6.28 22.34 9.23
CA CYS A 18 4.97 22.86 8.87
C CYS A 18 3.91 22.23 9.78
N GLY A 19 3.71 22.85 10.94
CA GLY A 19 2.46 22.79 11.70
C GLY A 19 1.67 24.07 11.45
N GLU A 20 0.38 23.90 11.16
CA GLU A 20 -0.75 24.83 11.30
C GLU A 20 -0.54 26.34 11.03
N ASN A 21 -1.17 26.83 9.97
CA ASN A 21 -1.65 28.22 9.93
C ASN A 21 -3.15 28.24 10.24
N SER A 22 -3.48 28.74 11.42
CA SER A 22 -4.77 29.39 11.65
C SER A 22 -4.62 30.87 11.29
N SER A 23 -5.24 31.27 10.18
CA SER A 23 -5.69 32.63 9.97
C SER A 23 -7.03 32.56 9.24
N ASN A 24 -8.09 32.91 9.97
CA ASN A 24 -9.45 32.99 9.47
C ASN A 24 -9.60 34.12 8.44
N LEU A 25 -10.60 33.94 7.55
CA LEU A 25 -11.14 34.84 6.52
C LEU A 25 -10.57 34.64 5.09
N GLY A 26 -11.10 33.60 4.43
CA GLY A 26 -11.02 33.44 2.97
C GLY A 26 -11.58 32.09 2.49
N ASN A 27 -12.91 32.01 2.34
CA ASN A 27 -13.72 30.85 1.88
C ASN A 27 -13.88 29.65 2.85
N GLU A 28 -14.72 29.83 3.87
CA GLU A 28 -15.37 28.74 4.64
C GLU A 28 -16.39 27.91 3.82
N ASN A 29 -16.23 27.81 2.50
CA ASN A 29 -17.08 27.01 1.61
C ASN A 29 -16.29 26.06 0.70
N GLN A 30 -14.98 25.90 0.89
CA GLN A 30 -14.30 24.77 0.26
C GLN A 30 -14.67 23.50 1.03
N SER A 31 -15.67 22.79 0.51
CA SER A 31 -15.97 21.41 0.88
C SER A 31 -14.65 20.65 0.96
N LYS A 32 -14.30 20.22 2.18
CA LYS A 32 -13.12 19.37 2.41
C LYS A 32 -13.30 18.16 1.49
N ARG A 33 -12.34 17.91 0.58
CA ARG A 33 -12.43 16.77 -0.34
C ARG A 33 -12.56 15.50 0.49
N GLU A 34 -13.33 14.54 0.00
CA GLU A 34 -13.55 13.27 0.69
C GLU A 34 -12.83 12.14 -0.05
N ASN A 35 -12.44 11.09 0.67
CA ASN A 35 -11.98 9.87 0.02
C ASN A 35 -13.20 9.12 -0.51
N LYS A 36 -13.30 8.96 -1.83
CA LYS A 36 -14.56 8.60 -2.46
C LYS A 36 -14.36 7.74 -3.70
N VAL A 37 -15.28 6.79 -3.87
CA VAL A 37 -15.44 5.97 -5.08
C VAL A 37 -16.84 6.20 -5.64
N ILE A 38 -16.94 6.49 -6.94
CA ILE A 38 -18.22 6.48 -7.67
C ILE A 38 -18.14 5.39 -8.73
N SER A 39 -18.94 4.34 -8.60
CA SER A 39 -19.09 3.31 -9.61
C SER A 39 -20.38 3.51 -10.39
N ARG A 40 -20.27 3.44 -11.72
CA ARG A 40 -21.38 3.24 -12.68
C ARG A 40 -21.03 2.07 -13.59
N LEU A 41 -20.32 1.08 -13.03
CA LEU A 41 -19.91 -0.12 -13.73
C LEU A 41 -21.10 -1.05 -13.92
N ASN A 42 -21.05 -1.80 -15.00
CA ASN A 42 -21.89 -2.94 -15.24
C ASN A 42 -20.99 -4.14 -15.50
N ILE A 43 -21.41 -5.29 -14.98
CA ILE A 43 -20.74 -6.56 -15.19
C ILE A 43 -21.71 -7.55 -15.84
N SER A 44 -21.22 -8.40 -16.72
CA SER A 44 -22.00 -9.50 -17.28
C SER A 44 -21.12 -10.73 -17.49
N ALA A 45 -21.55 -11.87 -16.96
CA ALA A 45 -21.00 -13.16 -17.35
C ALA A 45 -21.54 -13.58 -18.72
N GLU A 46 -20.86 -14.53 -19.37
CA GLU A 46 -21.31 -15.10 -20.64
C GLU A 46 -22.73 -15.67 -20.51
N ASN A 47 -23.63 -15.28 -21.41
CA ASN A 47 -25.06 -15.68 -21.41
C ASN A 47 -25.87 -15.29 -20.16
N SER A 48 -25.39 -14.33 -19.38
CA SER A 48 -26.11 -13.79 -18.22
C SER A 48 -26.59 -12.36 -18.45
N GLN A 49 -27.64 -11.96 -17.73
CA GLN A 49 -28.08 -10.57 -17.76
C GLN A 49 -27.01 -9.65 -17.17
N GLN A 50 -26.92 -8.46 -17.75
CA GLN A 50 -26.05 -7.40 -17.25
C GLN A 50 -26.50 -6.94 -15.87
N LYS A 51 -25.56 -6.89 -14.92
CA LYS A 51 -25.77 -6.44 -13.56
C LYS A 51 -25.11 -5.08 -13.35
N ALA A 52 -25.90 -4.11 -12.89
CA ALA A 52 -25.38 -2.79 -12.55
C ALA A 52 -24.72 -2.80 -11.17
N LEU A 53 -23.47 -2.36 -11.11
CA LEU A 53 -22.72 -2.12 -9.87
C LEU A 53 -22.67 -0.61 -9.59
N THR A 54 -23.81 0.06 -9.67
CA THR A 54 -23.89 1.51 -9.49
C THR A 54 -23.98 1.86 -8.01
N THR A 55 -22.99 2.58 -7.50
CA THR A 55 -22.92 2.99 -6.10
C THR A 55 -21.98 4.18 -5.92
N GLN A 56 -22.14 4.89 -4.81
CA GLN A 56 -21.20 5.90 -4.35
C GLN A 56 -20.83 5.59 -2.90
N VAL A 57 -19.53 5.49 -2.64
CA VAL A 57 -18.99 5.24 -1.30
C VAL A 57 -18.05 6.37 -0.94
N ILE A 58 -18.19 6.87 0.28
CA ILE A 58 -17.38 7.94 0.85
C ILE A 58 -16.82 7.42 2.17
N SER A 59 -15.53 7.62 2.40
CA SER A 59 -14.87 7.35 3.68
C SER A 59 -14.19 8.62 4.19
N THR A 60 -14.30 8.83 5.49
CA THR A 60 -13.50 9.80 6.24
C THR A 60 -12.46 9.11 7.12
N ASP A 61 -12.40 7.77 7.09
CA ASP A 61 -11.40 6.98 7.81
C ASP A 61 -10.13 6.85 6.95
N ASP A 62 -9.12 7.64 7.32
CA ASP A 62 -7.82 7.65 6.66
C ASP A 62 -7.00 6.36 6.92
N THR A 63 -7.46 5.47 7.81
CA THR A 63 -6.85 4.15 8.06
C THR A 63 -7.39 3.05 7.14
N GLN A 64 -8.62 3.22 6.65
CA GLN A 64 -9.31 2.33 5.73
C GLN A 64 -9.93 3.12 4.55
N PRO A 65 -9.10 3.71 3.68
CA PRO A 65 -9.60 4.47 2.55
C PRO A 65 -10.31 3.57 1.52
N VAL A 66 -11.46 4.02 1.04
CA VAL A 66 -12.24 3.32 -0.01
C VAL A 66 -11.60 3.48 -1.39
N TYR A 67 -10.90 4.59 -1.62
CA TYR A 67 -10.06 4.81 -2.78
C TYR A 67 -8.59 4.93 -2.38
N ARG A 68 -7.73 4.11 -3.00
CA ARG A 68 -6.29 4.11 -2.75
C ARG A 68 -5.56 4.48 -4.03
N TYR A 69 -4.60 5.38 -3.92
CA TYR A 69 -3.61 5.69 -4.95
C TYR A 69 -2.23 5.40 -4.37
N ALA A 70 -1.54 4.42 -4.93
CA ALA A 70 -0.31 3.88 -4.39
C ALA A 70 0.86 4.03 -5.37
N GLN A 71 2.00 4.47 -4.85
CA GLN A 71 3.31 4.38 -5.51
C GLN A 71 3.94 3.04 -5.12
N LEU A 72 4.29 2.24 -6.12
CA LEU A 72 4.95 0.95 -5.96
C LEU A 72 6.42 1.12 -6.32
N ILE A 73 7.30 0.85 -5.36
CA ILE A 73 8.74 0.99 -5.55
C ILE A 73 9.43 -0.34 -5.29
N ASP A 74 10.11 -0.84 -6.32
CA ASP A 74 11.03 -1.97 -6.23
C ASP A 74 12.44 -1.43 -5.97
N LEU A 75 12.99 -1.78 -4.81
CA LEU A 75 14.28 -1.28 -4.33
C LEU A 75 15.48 -2.06 -4.91
N ASP A 76 15.24 -3.24 -5.49
CA ASP A 76 16.28 -4.05 -6.15
C ASP A 76 16.53 -3.60 -7.60
N ASN A 77 15.67 -2.73 -8.13
CA ASN A 77 15.75 -2.27 -9.51
C ASN A 77 16.33 -0.84 -9.58
N ASP A 78 17.56 -0.72 -10.09
CA ASP A 78 18.24 0.57 -10.32
C ASP A 78 17.43 1.54 -11.19
N SER A 79 16.56 0.99 -12.05
CA SER A 79 15.51 1.77 -12.68
C SER A 79 14.31 1.81 -11.74
N LEU A 80 14.17 2.91 -10.98
CA LEU A 80 12.94 3.27 -10.28
C LEU A 80 11.81 3.49 -11.30
N LEU A 81 11.34 2.41 -11.92
CA LEU A 81 10.16 2.39 -12.75
C LEU A 81 9.00 2.77 -11.85
N LYS A 82 8.48 3.99 -12.05
CA LYS A 82 7.36 4.53 -11.28
C LYS A 82 6.10 3.76 -11.64
N SER A 83 5.94 2.65 -10.95
CA SER A 83 4.76 1.81 -11.02
C SER A 83 3.76 2.34 -10.02
N TYR A 84 2.51 2.39 -10.44
CA TYR A 84 1.41 2.89 -9.64
C TYR A 84 0.31 1.86 -9.58
N GLN A 85 -0.47 1.95 -8.52
CA GLN A 85 -1.69 1.18 -8.35
C GLN A 85 -2.80 2.10 -7.89
N VAL A 86 -3.98 1.97 -8.49
CA VAL A 86 -5.20 2.50 -7.89
C VAL A 86 -6.13 1.36 -7.48
N THR A 87 -6.76 1.50 -6.32
CA THR A 87 -7.74 0.54 -5.82
C THR A 87 -9.03 1.26 -5.50
N TYR A 88 -10.14 0.74 -6.04
CA TYR A 88 -11.48 1.23 -5.78
C TYR A 88 -12.25 0.15 -5.03
N ASN A 89 -12.55 0.41 -3.75
CA ASN A 89 -13.36 -0.45 -2.90
C ASN A 89 -14.78 0.09 -2.85
N PHE A 90 -15.76 -0.75 -3.14
CA PHE A 90 -17.16 -0.37 -3.10
C PHE A 90 -18.06 -1.57 -2.83
N LYS A 91 -19.26 -1.31 -2.31
CA LYS A 91 -20.23 -2.35 -1.95
C LYS A 91 -21.55 -2.14 -2.68
N VAL A 92 -22.10 -3.24 -3.21
CA VAL A 92 -23.45 -3.28 -3.79
C VAL A 92 -24.21 -4.42 -3.11
N ASP A 93 -24.02 -5.64 -3.57
CA ASP A 93 -24.47 -6.88 -2.94
C ASP A 93 -23.30 -7.72 -2.40
N HIS A 94 -22.12 -7.55 -3.01
CA HIS A 94 -20.84 -8.03 -2.52
C HIS A 94 -19.91 -6.86 -2.20
N ASP A 95 -18.81 -7.16 -1.51
CA ASP A 95 -17.69 -6.23 -1.37
C ASP A 95 -16.78 -6.40 -2.61
N TYR A 96 -16.66 -5.35 -3.40
CA TYR A 96 -15.90 -5.32 -4.64
C TYR A 96 -14.61 -4.52 -4.45
N SER A 97 -13.51 -5.03 -4.99
CA SER A 97 -12.25 -4.30 -5.09
C SER A 97 -11.72 -4.36 -6.52
N LEU A 98 -11.74 -3.21 -7.20
CA LEU A 98 -11.11 -3.08 -8.51
C LEU A 98 -9.71 -2.50 -8.33
N VAL A 99 -8.70 -3.25 -8.73
CA VAL A 99 -7.28 -2.86 -8.65
C VAL A 99 -6.74 -2.66 -10.06
N VAL A 100 -6.10 -1.53 -10.32
CA VAL A 100 -5.53 -1.17 -11.62
C VAL A 100 -4.06 -0.84 -11.42
N PHE A 101 -3.18 -1.60 -12.07
CA PHE A 101 -1.75 -1.36 -12.09
C PHE A 101 -1.38 -0.64 -13.39
N PHE A 102 -0.46 0.31 -13.30
CA PHE A 102 -0.01 1.09 -14.46
C PHE A 102 1.37 1.68 -14.23
N ASP A 103 2.02 2.02 -15.34
CA ASP A 103 3.26 2.78 -15.36
C ASP A 103 2.89 4.25 -15.52
N GLY A 104 3.44 5.14 -14.69
CA GLY A 104 3.11 6.58 -14.74
C GLY A 104 3.48 7.28 -16.05
N SER A 105 4.28 6.64 -16.90
CA SER A 105 4.59 7.12 -18.25
C SER A 105 3.62 6.65 -19.32
N LYS A 106 2.71 5.72 -19.00
CA LYS A 106 1.81 5.06 -19.96
C LYS A 106 0.35 5.42 -19.69
N SER A 107 -0.40 5.62 -20.76
CA SER A 107 -1.84 5.92 -20.71
C SER A 107 -2.72 4.67 -20.68
N GLN A 108 -2.16 3.49 -20.42
CA GLN A 108 -2.88 2.21 -20.43
C GLN A 108 -2.51 1.37 -19.20
N PRO A 109 -3.49 0.73 -18.55
CA PRO A 109 -3.21 -0.22 -17.46
C PRO A 109 -2.33 -1.38 -17.93
N SER A 110 -1.38 -1.78 -17.10
CA SER A 110 -0.59 -3.00 -17.31
C SER A 110 -1.33 -4.25 -16.84
N LYS A 111 -2.17 -4.10 -15.82
CA LYS A 111 -2.99 -5.17 -15.23
C LYS A 111 -4.23 -4.59 -14.57
N ILE A 112 -5.35 -5.30 -14.66
CA ILE A 112 -6.55 -5.03 -13.88
C ILE A 112 -6.96 -6.29 -13.15
N GLN A 113 -7.39 -6.14 -11.90
CA GLN A 113 -7.96 -7.20 -11.09
C GLN A 113 -9.29 -6.73 -10.51
N LEU A 114 -10.33 -7.55 -10.64
CA LEU A 114 -11.60 -7.38 -9.93
C LEU A 114 -11.76 -8.51 -8.93
N TRP A 115 -11.72 -8.15 -7.65
CA TRP A 115 -12.04 -9.04 -6.54
C TRP A 115 -13.51 -8.88 -6.17
N ILE A 116 -14.19 -10.01 -6.03
CA ILE A 116 -15.57 -10.10 -5.56
C ILE A 116 -15.54 -10.91 -4.27
N SER A 117 -15.52 -10.22 -3.14
CA SER A 117 -15.47 -10.87 -1.83
C SER A 117 -16.86 -11.36 -1.43
N THR A 118 -16.91 -12.60 -0.99
CA THR A 118 -18.13 -13.17 -0.38
C THR A 118 -17.93 -13.28 1.14
N LYS A 119 -19.01 -13.59 1.87
CA LYS A 119 -18.92 -13.84 3.32
C LYS A 119 -18.02 -15.03 3.66
N THR A 120 -17.76 -15.91 2.68
CA THR A 120 -16.88 -17.06 2.80
C THR A 120 -15.63 -16.79 1.96
N PRO A 121 -14.47 -16.46 2.56
CA PRO A 121 -13.28 -16.02 1.81
C PRO A 121 -12.85 -16.97 0.69
N GLU A 122 -12.99 -18.28 0.90
CA GLU A 122 -12.67 -19.36 -0.04
C GLU A 122 -13.53 -19.33 -1.33
N LEU A 123 -14.69 -18.66 -1.29
CA LEU A 123 -15.59 -18.49 -2.43
C LEU A 123 -15.43 -17.11 -3.09
N SER A 124 -14.42 -16.34 -2.71
CA SER A 124 -14.16 -15.04 -3.35
C SER A 124 -13.65 -15.25 -4.77
N GLU A 125 -14.18 -14.48 -5.70
CA GLU A 125 -13.81 -14.58 -7.11
C GLU A 125 -12.77 -13.51 -7.46
N LEU A 126 -11.80 -13.87 -8.29
CA LEU A 126 -10.81 -12.96 -8.85
C LEU A 126 -10.84 -13.07 -10.37
N PHE A 127 -11.11 -11.95 -11.03
CA PHE A 127 -11.00 -11.81 -12.47
C PHE A 127 -9.87 -10.84 -12.82
N THR A 128 -9.09 -11.15 -13.85
CA THR A 128 -7.90 -10.39 -14.22
C THR A 128 -7.74 -10.23 -15.73
N CYS A 129 -7.00 -9.21 -16.16
CA CYS A 129 -6.38 -9.08 -17.48
C CYS A 129 -4.98 -8.48 -17.32
N GLY A 130 -4.11 -8.64 -18.33
CA GLY A 130 -2.77 -8.03 -18.36
C GLY A 130 -1.63 -8.90 -17.85
N ASP A 131 -0.53 -8.28 -17.41
CA ASP A 131 0.70 -8.95 -16.94
C ASP A 131 1.38 -9.89 -17.97
N LYS A 132 1.57 -9.40 -19.20
CA LYS A 132 2.25 -10.12 -20.31
C LYS A 132 1.66 -11.50 -20.66
N GLN A 133 0.50 -11.87 -20.10
CA GLN A 133 -0.23 -13.08 -20.42
C GLN A 133 -1.55 -12.73 -21.10
N TYR A 134 -2.01 -13.60 -21.98
CA TYR A 134 -3.33 -13.46 -22.58
C TYR A 134 -4.39 -13.73 -21.50
N PRO A 135 -5.40 -12.85 -21.36
CA PRO A 135 -5.74 -11.76 -22.27
C PRO A 135 -5.17 -10.40 -21.85
N THR A 136 -4.82 -9.61 -22.86
CA THR A 136 -4.47 -8.19 -22.75
C THR A 136 -5.64 -7.38 -22.19
N CYS A 137 -5.34 -6.33 -21.41
CA CYS A 137 -6.34 -5.38 -20.99
C CYS A 137 -6.69 -4.44 -22.16
N GLU A 138 -7.82 -4.67 -22.81
CA GLU A 138 -8.25 -3.92 -24.00
C GLU A 138 -9.57 -3.16 -23.76
N ASN A 139 -9.83 -2.17 -24.62
CA ASN A 139 -11.03 -1.33 -24.59
C ASN A 139 -11.22 -0.56 -23.28
N ILE A 140 -10.11 -0.13 -22.69
CA ILE A 140 -10.06 0.68 -21.47
C ILE A 140 -9.51 2.07 -21.82
N LEU A 141 -10.16 3.10 -21.29
CA LEU A 141 -9.60 4.44 -21.20
C LEU A 141 -9.34 4.73 -19.74
N PHE A 142 -8.09 5.00 -19.40
CA PHE A 142 -7.65 5.25 -18.04
C PHE A 142 -6.91 6.58 -17.95
N ASP A 143 -7.26 7.36 -16.93
CA ASP A 143 -6.65 8.66 -16.66
C ASP A 143 -6.46 8.85 -15.15
N VAL A 144 -5.32 9.42 -14.77
CA VAL A 144 -4.96 9.74 -13.39
C VAL A 144 -4.22 11.07 -13.35
N ASP A 145 -4.74 12.00 -12.57
CA ASP A 145 -4.00 13.20 -12.21
C ASP A 145 -3.09 12.91 -11.02
N HIS A 146 -1.80 12.71 -11.29
CA HIS A 146 -0.79 12.44 -10.27
C HIS A 146 -0.64 13.56 -9.21
N LYS A 147 -1.12 14.79 -9.46
CA LYS A 147 -1.07 15.88 -8.48
C LYS A 147 -2.19 15.81 -7.45
N THR A 148 -3.36 15.31 -7.85
CA THR A 148 -4.55 15.24 -6.99
C THR A 148 -4.91 13.82 -6.60
N GLY A 149 -4.32 12.82 -7.27
CA GLY A 149 -4.65 11.41 -7.16
C GLY A 149 -6.02 11.05 -7.74
N HIS A 150 -6.73 12.01 -8.37
CA HIS A 150 -8.03 11.77 -8.98
C HIS A 150 -7.86 10.81 -10.15
N SER A 151 -8.70 9.80 -10.24
CA SER A 151 -8.66 8.82 -11.32
C SER A 151 -10.02 8.57 -11.93
N LYS A 152 -9.98 8.19 -13.20
CA LYS A 152 -11.14 7.77 -13.98
C LYS A 152 -10.73 6.61 -14.86
N ILE A 153 -11.51 5.53 -14.79
CA ILE A 153 -11.39 4.41 -15.72
C ILE A 153 -12.75 4.16 -16.38
N ASN A 154 -12.72 4.05 -17.70
CA ASN A 154 -13.89 3.78 -18.53
C ASN A 154 -13.65 2.47 -19.28
N PHE A 155 -14.56 1.52 -19.07
CA PHE A 155 -14.57 0.22 -19.71
C PHE A 155 -15.58 0.21 -20.85
N ASN A 156 -15.16 -0.27 -22.02
CA ASN A 156 -16.03 -0.46 -23.16
C ASN A 156 -16.03 -1.93 -23.57
N GLN A 157 -16.95 -2.72 -23.00
CA GLN A 157 -17.01 -4.17 -23.22
C GLN A 157 -15.67 -4.88 -22.97
N THR A 158 -14.94 -4.43 -21.95
CA THR A 158 -13.65 -4.99 -21.57
C THR A 158 -13.84 -6.38 -20.96
N LYS A 159 -13.07 -7.36 -21.42
CA LYS A 159 -13.13 -8.73 -20.88
C LYS A 159 -12.04 -8.95 -19.84
N ILE A 160 -12.42 -9.55 -18.72
CA ILE A 160 -11.53 -10.03 -17.66
C ILE A 160 -11.87 -11.47 -17.30
N TYR A 161 -10.89 -12.22 -16.82
CA TYR A 161 -10.96 -13.68 -16.78
C TYR A 161 -10.52 -14.21 -15.41
N ASP A 162 -11.22 -15.21 -14.89
CA ASP A 162 -10.76 -15.93 -13.70
C ASP A 162 -9.73 -17.02 -14.07
N TYR A 163 -9.29 -17.78 -13.08
CA TYR A 163 -8.35 -18.89 -13.26
C TYR A 163 -8.91 -20.00 -14.18
N ASP A 164 -10.21 -20.26 -14.12
CA ASP A 164 -10.91 -21.26 -14.93
C ASP A 164 -11.30 -20.73 -16.33
N ARG A 165 -10.84 -19.51 -16.67
CA ARG A 165 -11.15 -18.78 -17.92
C ARG A 165 -12.62 -18.41 -18.10
N LYS A 166 -13.41 -18.38 -17.02
CA LYS A 166 -14.72 -17.73 -17.05
C LYS A 166 -14.53 -16.24 -17.33
N VAL A 167 -15.41 -15.69 -18.14
CA VAL A 167 -15.30 -14.30 -18.61
C VAL A 167 -16.32 -13.43 -17.92
N LEU A 168 -15.86 -12.31 -17.37
CA LEU A 168 -16.70 -11.16 -17.09
C LEU A 168 -16.42 -10.05 -18.09
N THR A 169 -17.50 -9.46 -18.60
CA THR A 169 -17.43 -8.25 -19.42
C THR A 169 -17.78 -7.04 -18.55
N LEU A 170 -16.89 -6.06 -18.52
CA LEU A 170 -17.06 -4.78 -17.84
C LEU A 170 -17.49 -3.70 -18.83
N SER A 171 -18.42 -2.85 -18.43
CA SER A 171 -18.82 -1.66 -19.20
C SER A 171 -19.23 -0.52 -18.27
N GLY A 172 -18.85 0.71 -18.60
CA GLY A 172 -19.17 1.89 -17.81
C GLY A 172 -17.93 2.50 -17.15
N VAL A 173 -18.16 3.32 -16.13
CA VAL A 173 -17.11 4.17 -15.54
C VAL A 173 -17.01 3.99 -14.04
N ILE A 174 -15.79 4.08 -13.51
CA ILE A 174 -15.54 4.25 -12.08
C ILE A 174 -14.55 5.40 -11.86
N LEU A 175 -14.82 6.17 -10.81
CA LEU A 175 -14.08 7.37 -10.42
C LEU A 175 -13.55 7.20 -9.00
N GLY A 176 -12.33 7.67 -8.77
CA GLY A 176 -11.67 7.65 -7.48
C GLY A 176 -11.16 9.04 -7.12
N GLN A 177 -11.48 9.50 -5.92
CA GLN A 177 -11.06 10.82 -5.42
C GLN A 177 -10.41 10.67 -4.05
N LEU A 178 -9.28 11.33 -3.85
CA LEU A 178 -8.63 11.41 -2.54
C LEU A 178 -9.16 12.61 -1.72
N GLN A 179 -9.18 12.42 -0.41
CA GLN A 179 -9.39 13.50 0.57
C GLN A 179 -8.23 14.50 0.59
N GLN A 180 -7.00 14.04 0.36
CA GLN A 180 -5.80 14.86 0.31
C GLN A 180 -5.01 14.55 -0.94
N ASN A 181 -4.27 15.53 -1.46
CA ASN A 181 -3.34 15.29 -2.57
C ASN A 181 -2.30 14.24 -2.16
N PRO A 182 -1.88 13.36 -3.08
CA PRO A 182 -0.86 12.38 -2.77
C PRO A 182 0.51 13.04 -2.60
N THR A 183 1.33 12.49 -1.71
CA THR A 183 2.71 12.95 -1.51
C THR A 183 3.65 12.12 -2.37
N LEU A 184 4.61 12.75 -3.05
CA LEU A 184 5.70 12.03 -3.69
C LEU A 184 6.71 11.58 -2.64
N VAL A 185 6.95 10.27 -2.56
CA VAL A 185 7.95 9.75 -1.64
C VAL A 185 9.32 9.88 -2.25
N LYS A 186 10.26 10.38 -1.45
CA LYS A 186 11.69 10.32 -1.73
C LYS A 186 12.25 9.23 -0.84
N LEU A 187 12.79 8.18 -1.44
CA LEU A 187 13.50 7.15 -0.70
C LEU A 187 14.83 7.73 -0.22
N PRO A 188 15.15 7.62 1.08
CA PRO A 188 16.51 7.87 1.54
C PRO A 188 17.44 6.79 0.95
N THR A 189 18.73 7.10 0.87
CA THR A 189 19.76 6.14 0.45
C THR A 189 19.78 4.95 1.40
N SER A 190 19.92 3.75 0.85
CA SER A 190 19.82 2.52 1.61
C SER A 190 20.89 2.38 2.70
N GLY A 191 20.48 1.99 3.91
CA GLY A 191 21.34 1.73 5.06
C GLY A 191 21.53 0.24 5.36
N ILE A 192 22.53 -0.14 6.17
CA ILE A 192 22.64 -1.52 6.67
C ILE A 192 21.84 -1.61 7.97
N TYR A 193 21.05 -2.66 8.12
CA TYR A 193 20.25 -2.89 9.32
C TYR A 193 20.44 -4.31 9.86
N ASP A 194 20.44 -4.43 11.19
CA ASP A 194 20.47 -5.70 11.90
C ASP A 194 19.11 -5.96 12.55
N ALA A 195 18.49 -7.08 12.19
CA ALA A 195 17.41 -7.66 12.98
C ALA A 195 17.83 -9.02 13.52
N THR A 196 17.63 -9.25 14.82
CA THR A 196 17.87 -10.55 15.45
C THR A 196 16.55 -11.07 15.98
N TYR A 197 16.28 -12.37 15.75
CA TYR A 197 15.15 -13.03 16.36
C TYR A 197 15.56 -14.08 17.37
N GLN A 198 14.76 -14.20 18.41
CA GLN A 198 14.93 -15.18 19.48
C GLN A 198 13.65 -16.01 19.60
N LEU A 199 13.79 -17.33 19.56
CA LEU A 199 12.75 -18.28 19.91
C LEU A 199 12.77 -18.46 21.43
N SER A 200 11.66 -18.16 22.13
CA SER A 200 11.63 -18.46 23.57
C SER A 200 11.75 -19.98 23.78
N ASN A 201 12.67 -20.34 24.68
CA ASN A 201 13.21 -21.68 25.00
C ASN A 201 14.57 -22.05 24.39
N ASN A 202 15.11 -21.28 23.44
CA ASN A 202 16.50 -21.45 22.99
C ASN A 202 17.08 -20.09 22.59
N PRO A 203 18.14 -19.55 23.25
CA PRO A 203 18.72 -18.24 22.93
C PRO A 203 19.54 -18.26 21.63
N GLN A 204 19.08 -18.98 20.62
CA GLN A 204 19.63 -18.93 19.28
C GLN A 204 19.11 -17.65 18.63
N TYR A 205 19.98 -16.63 18.64
CA TYR A 205 19.80 -15.43 17.84
C TYR A 205 20.09 -15.80 16.40
N ILE A 206 19.06 -15.79 15.57
CA ILE A 206 19.26 -15.98 14.14
C ILE A 206 19.26 -14.60 13.50
N PRO A 207 20.41 -14.15 12.96
CA PRO A 207 20.50 -12.83 12.33
C PRO A 207 19.73 -12.85 11.01
N MET A 208 18.83 -11.89 10.83
CA MET A 208 18.24 -11.57 9.54
C MET A 208 19.22 -10.66 8.80
N THR A 209 20.30 -11.23 8.29
CA THR A 209 21.25 -10.48 7.45
C THR A 209 20.74 -10.55 6.00
N HIS A 210 20.18 -9.41 5.54
CA HIS A 210 19.66 -9.07 4.18
C HIS A 210 18.19 -9.49 3.90
N SER A 211 17.26 -8.63 3.43
CA SER A 211 17.29 -7.36 2.67
C SER A 211 16.41 -6.23 3.27
N ASN A 212 16.79 -4.99 2.95
CA ASN A 212 16.30 -3.66 3.40
C ASN A 212 14.86 -3.28 3.00
N TYR A 213 13.95 -4.24 2.95
CA TYR A 213 12.75 -4.17 2.11
C TYR A 213 13.12 -4.28 0.62
N LYS A 214 12.42 -5.18 -0.07
CA LYS A 214 12.46 -5.31 -1.52
C LYS A 214 11.42 -4.41 -2.17
N TYR A 215 10.25 -4.31 -1.54
CA TYR A 215 9.15 -3.51 -2.04
C TYR A 215 8.70 -2.51 -0.98
N TYR A 216 8.51 -1.28 -1.45
CA TYR A 216 7.92 -0.21 -0.69
C TYR A 216 6.66 0.29 -1.41
N ILE A 217 5.57 0.39 -0.67
CA ILE A 217 4.28 0.88 -1.17
C ILE A 217 3.89 2.10 -0.35
N PHE A 218 3.75 3.24 -1.01
CA PHE A 218 3.19 4.44 -0.38
C PHE A 218 1.80 4.73 -0.91
N THR A 219 0.80 4.67 -0.03
CA THR A 219 -0.60 4.88 -0.40
C THR A 219 -1.11 6.22 0.14
N ASN A 220 -1.77 6.96 -0.75
CA ASN A 220 -2.41 8.25 -0.51
C ASN A 220 -1.41 9.27 0.03
N HIS A 221 -1.48 9.58 1.32
CA HIS A 221 -0.64 10.58 1.98
C HIS A 221 -0.05 10.09 3.31
N ASN A 222 -0.42 8.89 3.76
CA ASN A 222 -0.25 8.50 5.17
C ASN A 222 -0.03 7.01 5.43
N ILE A 223 -0.14 6.14 4.42
CA ILE A 223 0.04 4.70 4.58
C ILE A 223 1.35 4.29 3.92
N ASN A 224 2.23 3.64 4.69
CA ASN A 224 3.44 3.02 4.17
C ASN A 224 3.38 1.52 4.41
N GLU A 225 3.68 0.72 3.39
CA GLU A 225 3.81 -0.72 3.51
C GLU A 225 5.20 -1.12 3.03
N PHE A 226 5.89 -1.89 3.85
CA PHE A 226 7.25 -2.34 3.63
C PHE A 226 7.29 -3.85 3.57
N ILE A 227 7.91 -4.44 2.54
CA ILE A 227 7.95 -5.89 2.33
C ILE A 227 9.39 -6.32 2.03
N THR A 228 9.94 -7.25 2.82
CA THR A 228 11.33 -7.71 2.65
C THR A 228 11.55 -8.73 1.54
N SER A 229 10.53 -9.53 1.19
CA SER A 229 10.59 -10.43 0.04
C SER A 229 9.18 -10.73 -0.51
N ASN A 230 9.10 -11.11 -1.78
CA ASN A 230 7.90 -11.70 -2.37
C ASN A 230 8.03 -13.21 -2.61
N SER A 231 9.15 -13.82 -2.23
CA SER A 231 9.42 -15.24 -2.43
C SER A 231 8.80 -16.08 -1.32
N PHE A 232 8.18 -17.20 -1.70
CA PHE A 232 7.74 -18.23 -0.74
C PHE A 232 8.92 -18.95 -0.07
N PHE A 233 10.12 -18.86 -0.64
CA PHE A 233 11.33 -19.49 -0.13
C PHE A 233 12.14 -18.58 0.80
N ASP A 234 11.75 -17.32 0.95
CA ASP A 234 12.46 -16.35 1.78
C ASP A 234 11.63 -15.99 3.02
N ASN A 235 12.33 -15.68 4.11
CA ASN A 235 11.72 -15.03 5.26
C ASN A 235 11.16 -13.67 4.85
N THR A 236 9.87 -13.44 5.08
CA THR A 236 9.18 -12.21 4.71
C THR A 236 8.71 -11.48 5.96
N VAL A 237 9.18 -10.24 6.15
CA VAL A 237 8.60 -9.29 7.09
C VAL A 237 7.77 -8.31 6.28
N TYR A 238 6.57 -8.05 6.77
CA TYR A 238 5.75 -6.94 6.33
C TYR A 238 5.50 -6.01 7.49
N ILE A 239 5.59 -4.71 7.21
CA ILE A 239 5.24 -3.68 8.16
C ILE A 239 4.32 -2.68 7.47
N LYS A 240 3.21 -2.36 8.12
CA LYS A 240 2.32 -1.27 7.74
C LYS A 240 2.41 -0.16 8.76
N THR A 241 2.54 1.06 8.28
CA THR A 241 2.36 2.26 9.09
C THR A 241 1.19 3.08 8.57
N VAL A 242 0.47 3.74 9.46
CA VAL A 242 -0.61 4.67 9.15
C VAL A 242 -0.42 5.92 9.99
N ASN A 243 -0.42 7.10 9.38
CA ASN A 243 -0.19 8.37 10.06
C ASN A 243 1.09 8.36 10.92
N ASN A 244 2.16 7.77 10.39
CA ASN A 244 3.46 7.60 11.06
C ASN A 244 3.46 6.71 12.31
N LEU A 245 2.42 5.91 12.53
CA LEU A 245 2.38 4.91 13.58
C LEU A 245 2.44 3.52 12.96
N VAL A 246 3.23 2.62 13.56
CA VAL A 246 3.19 1.20 13.17
C VAL A 246 1.79 0.68 13.48
N ASN A 247 1.16 0.08 12.48
CA ASN A 247 -0.22 -0.38 12.54
C ASN A 247 -0.33 -1.90 12.38
N ASP A 248 0.60 -2.51 11.64
CA ASP A 248 0.63 -3.95 11.45
C ASP A 248 2.07 -4.43 11.22
N VAL A 249 2.38 -5.63 11.73
CA VAL A 249 3.66 -6.31 11.54
C VAL A 249 3.38 -7.81 11.45
N TRP A 250 3.69 -8.42 10.31
CA TRP A 250 3.66 -9.87 10.16
C TRP A 250 4.97 -10.42 9.66
N TYR A 251 5.19 -11.69 10.02
CA TYR A 251 6.38 -12.44 9.65
C TYR A 251 5.98 -13.80 9.10
N ARG A 252 6.46 -14.12 7.91
CA ARG A 252 6.34 -15.43 7.31
C ARG A 252 7.73 -16.06 7.21
N PRO A 253 8.04 -17.13 7.96
CA PRO A 253 9.29 -17.84 7.76
C PRO A 253 9.32 -18.54 6.40
N SER A 254 10.51 -18.82 5.88
CA SER A 254 10.70 -19.73 4.75
C SER A 254 10.19 -21.14 5.09
N MET A 255 9.88 -21.94 4.07
CA MET A 255 9.27 -23.27 4.20
C MET A 255 10.03 -24.28 5.08
N GLU A 256 11.23 -23.96 5.57
CA GLU A 256 11.99 -24.82 6.49
C GLU A 256 11.44 -24.80 7.94
N TYR A 257 10.61 -23.83 8.31
CA TYR A 257 9.94 -23.77 9.62
C TYR A 257 8.42 -24.00 9.49
N PRO A 258 7.77 -24.65 10.49
CA PRO A 258 6.36 -25.00 10.40
C PRO A 258 5.46 -23.79 10.09
N LEU A 259 4.60 -24.01 9.08
CA LEU A 259 3.79 -23.08 8.29
C LEU A 259 2.64 -22.36 9.03
N SER A 260 2.84 -21.86 10.25
CA SER A 260 1.86 -20.90 10.78
C SER A 260 2.46 -19.94 11.79
N LEU A 261 2.90 -18.80 11.28
CA LEU A 261 2.96 -17.54 12.03
C LEU A 261 2.13 -16.52 11.28
N TRP A 262 0.85 -16.83 11.12
CA TRP A 262 -0.13 -15.89 10.59
C TRP A 262 -0.65 -15.08 11.77
N SER A 263 -0.05 -13.92 12.06
CA SER A 263 -0.76 -12.92 12.85
C SER A 263 -1.78 -12.27 11.93
N ARG A 264 -3.01 -12.79 11.96
CA ARG A 264 -4.16 -12.07 11.44
C ARG A 264 -4.94 -11.59 12.65
N GLU A 265 -4.92 -10.28 12.85
CA GLU A 265 -5.88 -9.51 13.63
C GLU A 265 -6.37 -10.19 14.92
N ASN A 266 -5.60 -10.06 16.00
CA ASN A 266 -6.15 -9.57 17.28
C ASN A 266 -5.02 -9.42 18.30
N ASN A 267 -4.71 -8.16 18.62
CA ASN A 267 -3.92 -7.75 19.79
C ASN A 267 -2.43 -8.13 19.82
N THR A 268 -1.70 -8.05 18.70
CA THR A 268 -0.24 -7.87 18.80
C THR A 268 0.00 -6.52 19.44
N ASN A 269 0.47 -6.51 20.69
CA ASN A 269 0.82 -5.28 21.38
C ASN A 269 1.98 -4.61 20.62
N LEU A 270 1.68 -3.59 19.80
CA LEU A 270 2.67 -2.81 19.05
C LEU A 270 3.54 -1.90 19.94
N GLN A 271 3.42 -2.03 21.27
CA GLN A 271 4.40 -1.49 22.20
C GLN A 271 5.81 -1.93 21.79
N ASN A 272 6.75 -1.01 21.94
CA ASN A 272 8.15 -1.16 21.54
C ASN A 272 8.42 -1.18 20.04
N THR A 273 7.48 -0.68 19.24
CA THR A 273 7.74 -0.30 17.85
C THR A 273 7.73 1.21 17.71
N SER A 274 8.52 1.74 16.78
CA SER A 274 8.50 3.16 16.42
C SER A 274 8.80 3.33 14.95
N TYR A 275 8.26 4.38 14.34
CA TYR A 275 8.50 4.70 12.93
C TYR A 275 9.07 6.10 12.78
N ASN A 276 10.13 6.22 12.00
CA ASN A 276 10.73 7.47 11.60
C ASN A 276 10.38 7.74 10.14
N SER A 277 9.49 8.71 9.90
CA SER A 277 9.02 9.08 8.57
C SER A 277 10.04 9.80 7.70
N ILE A 278 11.11 10.36 8.30
CA ILE A 278 12.18 11.03 7.55
C ILE A 278 13.07 9.99 6.89
N ASN A 279 13.44 8.95 7.64
CA ASN A 279 14.35 7.91 7.17
C ASN A 279 13.61 6.66 6.65
N LEU A 280 12.27 6.64 6.75
CA LEU A 280 11.43 5.48 6.44
C LEU A 280 11.85 4.21 7.19
N THR A 281 12.29 4.35 8.45
CA THR A 281 12.79 3.25 9.27
C THR A 281 11.82 2.89 10.38
N VAL A 282 11.67 1.60 10.66
CA VAL A 282 10.89 1.07 11.78
C VAL A 282 11.84 0.43 12.77
N SER A 283 11.82 0.86 14.03
CA SER A 283 12.65 0.29 15.09
C SER A 283 11.81 -0.61 16.01
N PHE A 284 12.38 -1.75 16.37
CA PHE A 284 11.82 -2.80 17.23
C PHE A 284 12.69 -2.97 18.47
N ASN A 285 12.07 -2.96 19.65
CA ASN A 285 12.74 -3.23 20.91
C ASN A 285 12.02 -4.37 21.67
N GLN A 286 12.51 -5.58 21.53
CA GLN A 286 11.92 -6.80 22.08
C GLN A 286 10.44 -6.94 21.67
N PHE A 287 10.14 -6.65 20.40
CA PHE A 287 8.78 -6.72 19.89
C PHE A 287 8.35 -8.18 19.73
N LYS A 288 7.28 -8.57 20.42
CA LYS A 288 6.76 -9.94 20.38
C LYS A 288 5.78 -10.12 19.22
N LEU A 289 6.11 -10.97 18.25
CA LEU A 289 5.17 -11.46 17.25
C LEU A 289 4.22 -12.45 17.94
N SER A 290 2.98 -12.03 18.18
CA SER A 290 1.99 -12.88 18.85
C SER A 290 1.63 -14.06 17.97
N ASN A 291 1.82 -15.29 18.47
CA ASN A 291 1.11 -16.44 17.94
C ASN A 291 0.82 -17.44 19.06
N GLU A 292 -0.46 -17.74 19.27
CA GLU A 292 -0.85 -18.76 20.25
C GLU A 292 -0.33 -20.13 19.77
N ASN A 293 0.21 -20.93 20.69
CA ASN A 293 0.73 -22.28 20.46
C ASN A 293 2.06 -22.41 19.68
N TYR A 294 2.80 -21.30 19.50
CA TYR A 294 4.16 -21.30 18.95
C TYR A 294 5.17 -20.73 19.96
N PRO A 295 6.47 -21.06 19.84
CA PRO A 295 7.51 -20.39 20.62
C PRO A 295 7.39 -18.87 20.45
N ASP A 296 7.62 -18.11 21.53
CA ASP A 296 7.57 -16.66 21.40
C ASP A 296 8.67 -16.21 20.45
N LEU A 297 8.30 -15.36 19.52
CA LEU A 297 9.22 -14.76 18.56
C LEU A 297 9.37 -13.29 18.87
N PHE A 298 10.61 -12.87 19.07
CA PHE A 298 10.94 -11.48 19.29
C PHE A 298 11.69 -10.91 18.09
N ILE A 299 11.36 -9.69 17.70
CA ILE A 299 12.13 -8.88 16.76
C ILE A 299 12.85 -7.78 17.56
N ASN A 300 14.15 -7.64 17.33
CA ASN A 300 14.99 -6.55 17.80
C ASN A 300 15.72 -5.91 16.64
N GLY A 301 15.83 -4.59 16.62
CA GLY A 301 16.66 -3.88 15.64
C GLY A 301 15.92 -2.75 14.94
N THR A 302 16.39 -2.36 13.76
CA THR A 302 15.70 -1.39 12.89
C THR A 302 15.53 -2.00 11.52
N ILE A 303 14.48 -1.66 10.79
CA ILE A 303 14.23 -2.11 9.42
C ILE A 303 13.82 -0.89 8.59
N GLY A 304 14.57 -0.60 7.53
CA GLY A 304 14.46 0.59 6.68
C GLY A 304 15.04 0.33 5.29
N PRO A 305 14.83 1.23 4.31
CA PRO A 305 15.62 1.25 3.08
C PRO A 305 17.10 1.42 3.40
#